data_AF-A0A3R7SUL9-F1
#
_entry.id   AF-A0A3R7SUL9-F1
#
_cell.length_a   1.000
_cell.length_b   1.000
_cell.length_c   1.000
_cell.angle_alpha   90.00
_cell.angle_beta   90.00
_cell.angle_gamma   90.00
#
_symmetry.space_group_name_H-M   'P 1'
#
loop_
_entity.id
_entity.type
_entity.pdbx_description
1 polymer ?
#
loop_
_entity_poly.entity_id
_entity_poly.type
_entity_poly.pdbx_seq_one_letter_code
_entity_poly.pdbx_strand_id
1 'polypeptide(L)'
;MRISKYFIIFLTINISLQAEEILCELKGTYETTYSIPSRNYLQDIGDALKNFTAGPYTPFLVDKAKANFSDKWDKEEFFVNQYWNKDEITGELTLVDYEVDPAITWLLDESNKELVEGERTISLEESYTPNSPHPNLEEYVIDYYKIINSLNLFTGKGRIEGNIFMSGKEIKNLKSPKVSFLARGQCGPAKKKY
;
A
#
# COMPACT_ATOMS: atom_id res chain seq x y z
N MET A 1 60.17 -21.37 29.12
CA MET A 1 58.84 -21.64 29.72
C MET A 1 58.50 -20.53 30.70
N ARG A 2 57.66 -19.56 30.30
CA ARG A 2 56.61 -18.92 31.14
C ARG A 2 55.97 -17.77 30.37
N ILE A 3 54.79 -18.08 29.87
CA ILE A 3 53.81 -17.21 29.23
C ILE A 3 53.34 -16.19 30.28
N SER A 4 53.66 -14.91 30.11
CA SER A 4 52.93 -13.84 30.81
C SER A 4 51.64 -13.59 30.04
N LYS A 5 50.58 -14.14 30.62
CA LYS A 5 49.22 -14.23 30.12
C LYS A 5 48.53 -12.87 30.17
N TYR A 6 48.07 -12.45 28.99
CA TYR A 6 46.79 -11.76 28.73
C TYR A 6 46.46 -10.51 29.56
N PHE A 7 46.60 -9.35 28.91
CA PHE A 7 45.65 -8.25 29.10
C PHE A 7 45.30 -7.64 27.73
N ILE A 8 44.68 -8.45 26.87
CA ILE A 8 43.98 -7.94 25.69
C ILE A 8 42.54 -7.70 26.16
N ILE A 9 42.21 -6.45 26.48
CA ILE A 9 40.83 -6.01 26.64
C ILE A 9 40.23 -6.00 25.23
N PHE A 10 39.57 -7.09 24.85
CA PHE A 10 38.62 -7.08 23.75
C PHE A 10 37.38 -6.34 24.26
N LEU A 11 37.28 -5.05 23.94
CA LEU A 11 36.04 -4.30 24.08
C LEU A 11 35.09 -4.82 22.99
N THR A 12 34.32 -5.86 23.30
CA THR A 12 33.19 -6.25 22.46
C THR A 12 32.12 -5.17 22.60
N ILE A 13 32.18 -4.19 21.72
CA ILE A 13 31.08 -3.27 21.48
C ILE A 13 29.95 -4.15 20.94
N ASN A 14 29.04 -4.56 21.81
CA ASN A 14 27.73 -5.05 21.39
C ASN A 14 27.02 -3.84 20.80
N ILE A 15 27.26 -3.57 19.52
CA ILE A 15 26.38 -2.70 18.74
C ILE A 15 25.10 -3.51 18.63
N SER A 16 24.21 -3.35 19.61
CA SER A 16 22.84 -3.78 19.47
C SER A 16 22.28 -2.88 18.38
N LEU A 17 22.21 -3.39 17.14
CA LEU A 17 21.33 -2.81 16.14
C LEU A 17 19.92 -3.03 16.66
N GLN A 18 19.45 -2.12 17.51
CA GLN A 18 18.03 -2.03 17.81
C GLN A 18 17.39 -1.25 16.66
N ALA A 19 16.28 -1.76 16.15
CA ALA A 19 15.39 -1.03 15.28
C ALA A 19 14.15 -0.68 16.11
N GLU A 20 13.65 0.54 15.96
CA GLU A 20 12.40 0.96 16.58
C GLU A 20 11.24 0.52 15.69
N GLU A 21 10.42 -0.40 16.20
CA GLU A 21 9.17 -0.81 15.54
C GLU A 21 8.09 0.27 15.74
N ILE A 22 7.43 0.66 14.68
CA ILE A 22 6.36 1.67 14.64
C ILE A 22 5.09 1.00 14.11
N LEU A 23 4.00 1.14 14.87
CA LEU A 23 2.68 0.65 14.50
C LEU A 23 1.77 1.83 14.15
N CYS A 24 1.12 1.78 13.00
CA CYS A 24 0.04 2.68 12.62
C CYS A 24 -1.29 1.96 12.66
N GLU A 25 -2.23 2.43 13.48
CA GLU A 25 -3.61 1.94 13.51
C GLU A 25 -4.48 2.90 12.67
N LEU A 26 -4.90 2.45 11.49
CA LEU A 26 -5.67 3.24 10.53
C LEU A 26 -7.13 2.78 10.48
N LYS A 27 -8.05 3.74 10.36
CA LYS A 27 -9.45 3.47 10.07
C LYS A 27 -9.85 4.17 8.78
N GLY A 28 -10.65 3.49 7.96
CA GLY A 28 -11.06 4.00 6.68
C GLY A 28 -12.33 3.40 6.14
N THR A 29 -12.57 3.67 4.87
CA THR A 29 -13.64 3.05 4.11
C THR A 29 -13.11 2.51 2.80
N TYR A 30 -13.56 1.32 2.43
CA TYR A 30 -13.36 0.76 1.11
C TYR A 30 -14.69 0.77 0.36
N GLU A 31 -14.60 0.98 -0.94
CA GLU A 31 -15.73 1.13 -1.83
C GLU A 31 -15.55 0.18 -3.01
N THR A 32 -16.58 -0.61 -3.32
CA THR A 32 -16.55 -1.53 -4.46
C THR A 32 -17.70 -1.26 -5.42
N THR A 33 -17.45 -1.46 -6.70
CA THR A 33 -18.50 -1.54 -7.72
C THR A 33 -18.19 -2.64 -8.72
N TYR A 34 -19.26 -3.19 -9.29
CA TYR A 34 -19.24 -4.22 -10.30
C TYR A 34 -19.84 -3.75 -11.64
N SER A 35 -20.14 -2.45 -11.73
CA SER A 35 -20.81 -1.83 -12.86
C SER A 35 -19.93 -1.81 -14.11
N ILE A 36 -20.52 -2.03 -15.28
CA ILE A 36 -19.83 -1.92 -16.57
C ILE A 36 -19.67 -0.43 -16.88
N PRO A 37 -18.45 0.06 -17.19
CA PRO A 37 -18.26 1.47 -17.53
C PRO A 37 -19.05 1.86 -18.78
N SER A 38 -19.50 3.11 -18.86
CA SER A 38 -20.01 3.64 -20.12
C SER A 38 -18.93 3.56 -21.22
N ARG A 39 -19.33 3.30 -22.47
CA ARG A 39 -18.44 3.32 -23.64
C ARG A 39 -17.80 4.72 -23.72
N ASN A 40 -16.57 4.85 -23.21
CA ASN A 40 -15.59 5.96 -23.32
C ASN A 40 -14.59 5.93 -22.14
N TYR A 41 -14.94 5.28 -21.02
CA TYR A 41 -14.12 5.19 -19.80
C TYR A 41 -12.67 4.68 -20.00
N LEU A 42 -12.47 3.63 -20.80
CA LEU A 42 -11.14 3.04 -21.01
C LEU A 42 -10.20 3.96 -21.79
N GLN A 43 -10.72 4.73 -22.76
CA GLN A 43 -9.96 5.78 -23.46
C GLN A 43 -9.65 6.94 -22.52
N ASP A 44 -10.65 7.37 -21.75
CA ASP A 44 -10.52 8.44 -20.77
C ASP A 44 -9.53 8.15 -19.64
N ILE A 45 -9.40 6.89 -19.23
CA ILE A 45 -8.40 6.41 -18.29
C ILE A 45 -7.04 6.22 -18.95
N GLY A 46 -6.98 5.70 -20.17
CA GLY A 46 -5.73 5.58 -20.92
C GLY A 46 -5.06 6.93 -21.13
N ASP A 47 -5.82 7.97 -21.45
CA ASP A 47 -5.31 9.33 -21.64
C ASP A 47 -5.04 10.05 -20.29
N ALA A 48 -5.78 9.70 -19.23
CA ALA A 48 -5.45 10.16 -17.88
C ALA A 48 -4.13 9.52 -17.40
N LEU A 49 -3.97 8.21 -17.52
CA LEU A 49 -2.77 7.46 -17.11
C LEU A 49 -1.52 7.87 -17.88
N LYS A 50 -1.61 8.12 -19.19
CA LYS A 50 -0.48 8.61 -20.00
C LYS A 50 0.03 9.98 -19.56
N ASN A 51 -0.85 10.83 -19.03
CA ASN A 51 -0.51 12.14 -18.49
C ASN A 51 -0.21 12.11 -16.98
N PHE A 52 -0.43 10.97 -16.32
CA PHE A 52 -0.28 10.79 -14.87
C PHE A 52 1.02 10.04 -14.56
N THR A 53 2.14 10.65 -14.91
CA THR A 53 3.50 10.15 -14.62
C THR A 53 4.22 10.94 -13.53
N ALA A 54 3.54 11.82 -12.79
CA ALA A 54 4.16 12.52 -11.67
C ALA A 54 3.11 12.92 -10.61
N GLY A 55 2.94 12.09 -9.57
CA GLY A 55 2.36 12.55 -8.31
C GLY A 55 1.46 11.54 -7.59
N PRO A 56 1.35 11.64 -6.25
CA PRO A 56 0.65 10.68 -5.39
C PRO A 56 -0.87 10.88 -5.35
N TYR A 57 -1.50 11.52 -6.35
CA TYR A 57 -2.93 11.84 -6.28
C TYR A 57 -3.83 10.79 -6.95
N THR A 58 -3.90 9.62 -6.32
CA THR A 58 -4.87 8.56 -6.66
C THR A 58 -6.36 8.95 -6.61
N PRO A 59 -6.84 9.97 -5.84
CA PRO A 59 -8.27 10.30 -5.76
C PRO A 59 -8.90 10.80 -7.07
N PHE A 60 -8.14 11.46 -7.94
CA PHE A 60 -8.67 11.98 -9.21
C PHE A 60 -9.18 10.87 -10.14
N LEU A 61 -8.47 9.74 -10.21
CA LEU A 61 -8.88 8.59 -11.02
C LEU A 61 -10.19 7.99 -10.50
N VAL A 62 -10.38 7.97 -9.18
CA VAL A 62 -11.60 7.50 -8.52
C VAL A 62 -12.76 8.42 -8.82
N ASP A 63 -12.58 9.73 -8.71
CA ASP A 63 -13.63 10.71 -8.98
C ASP A 63 -14.06 10.66 -10.46
N LYS A 64 -13.09 10.56 -11.39
CA LYS A 64 -13.37 10.37 -12.82
C LYS A 64 -14.09 9.04 -13.06
N ALA A 65 -13.71 7.99 -12.35
CA ALA A 65 -14.41 6.70 -12.43
C ALA A 65 -15.85 6.80 -11.95
N LYS A 66 -16.08 7.34 -10.75
CA LYS A 66 -17.42 7.55 -10.17
C LYS A 66 -18.34 8.36 -11.09
N ALA A 67 -17.83 9.37 -11.78
CA ALA A 67 -18.60 10.15 -12.74
C ALA A 67 -19.05 9.35 -13.99
N ASN A 68 -18.35 8.26 -14.32
CA ASN A 68 -18.58 7.45 -15.52
C ASN A 68 -19.34 6.13 -15.28
N PHE A 69 -19.55 5.76 -14.01
CA PHE A 69 -20.34 4.60 -13.61
C PHE A 69 -21.73 5.05 -13.16
N SER A 70 -22.78 4.36 -13.62
CA SER A 70 -24.18 4.66 -13.27
C SER A 70 -24.61 4.21 -11.87
N ASP A 71 -23.75 3.44 -11.17
CA ASP A 71 -24.17 2.60 -10.04
C ASP A 71 -23.71 3.14 -8.68
N LYS A 72 -24.44 2.73 -7.64
CA LYS A 72 -24.11 2.97 -6.23
C LYS A 72 -22.86 2.17 -5.87
N TRP A 73 -21.82 2.85 -5.43
CA TRP A 73 -20.65 2.21 -4.85
C TRP A 73 -21.01 1.69 -3.46
N ASP A 74 -20.77 0.41 -3.22
CA ASP A 74 -21.00 -0.20 -1.92
C ASP A 74 -19.84 0.18 -1.00
N LYS A 75 -20.16 0.88 0.08
CA LYS A 75 -19.20 1.48 1.01
C LYS A 75 -19.22 0.74 2.33
N GLU A 76 -18.04 0.30 2.76
CA GLU A 76 -17.85 -0.44 3.99
C GLU A 76 -16.67 0.13 4.79
N GLU A 77 -16.74 0.00 6.12
CA GLU A 77 -15.62 0.38 6.99
C GLU A 77 -14.55 -0.72 6.99
N PHE A 78 -13.29 -0.32 7.10
CA PHE A 78 -12.18 -1.24 7.27
C PHE A 78 -11.07 -0.63 8.12
N PHE A 79 -10.22 -1.48 8.67
CA PHE A 79 -9.09 -1.15 9.52
C PHE A 79 -7.80 -1.63 8.87
N VAL A 80 -6.71 -0.88 9.06
CA VAL A 80 -5.38 -1.27 8.60
C VAL A 80 -4.38 -1.07 9.70
N ASN A 81 -3.57 -2.10 9.96
CA ASN A 81 -2.39 -2.00 10.79
C ASN A 81 -1.17 -1.94 9.87
N GLN A 82 -0.41 -0.84 9.90
CA GLN A 82 0.87 -0.76 9.18
C GLN A 82 2.01 -0.93 10.17
N TYR A 83 2.99 -1.75 9.82
CA TYR A 83 4.18 -2.03 10.60
C TYR A 83 5.39 -1.44 9.89
N TRP A 84 6.04 -0.47 10.52
CA TRP A 84 7.24 0.19 10.02
C TRP A 84 8.42 -0.11 10.94
N ASN A 85 9.60 -0.24 10.37
CA ASN A 85 10.86 -0.30 11.10
C ASN A 85 11.65 0.98 10.87
N LYS A 86 12.14 1.55 11.96
CA LYS A 86 13.09 2.65 11.92
C LYS A 86 14.46 2.17 12.38
N ASP A 87 15.44 2.29 11.50
CA ASP A 87 16.84 2.02 11.87
C ASP A 87 17.32 3.10 12.87
N GLU A 88 17.86 2.70 14.01
CA GLU A 88 18.30 3.65 15.04
C GLU A 88 19.57 4.42 14.67
N ILE A 89 20.39 3.89 13.75
CA ILE A 89 21.67 4.46 13.35
C ILE A 89 21.46 5.45 12.20
N THR A 90 20.76 5.03 11.15
CA THR A 90 20.53 5.82 9.94
C THR A 90 19.27 6.68 10.05
N GLY A 91 18.31 6.29 10.90
CA GLY A 91 16.99 6.90 10.97
C GLY A 91 16.07 6.50 9.80
N GLU A 92 16.51 5.60 8.93
CA GLU A 92 15.77 5.14 7.75
C GLU A 92 14.51 4.38 8.16
N LEU A 93 13.41 4.65 7.46
CA LEU A 93 12.12 4.02 7.69
C LEU A 93 11.81 3.03 6.58
N THR A 94 11.40 1.83 6.95
CA THR A 94 10.99 0.79 6.01
C THR A 94 9.63 0.26 6.41
N LEU A 95 8.71 0.13 5.45
CA LEU A 95 7.46 -0.58 5.70
C LEU A 95 7.77 -2.08 5.72
N VAL A 96 7.48 -2.74 6.83
CA VAL A 96 7.67 -4.18 7.02
C VAL A 96 6.49 -4.92 6.43
N ASP A 97 5.28 -4.53 6.84
CA ASP A 97 4.04 -5.18 6.43
C ASP A 97 2.82 -4.29 6.70
N TYR A 98 1.66 -4.65 6.15
CA TYR A 98 0.38 -4.10 6.55
C TYR A 98 -0.72 -5.15 6.51
N GLU A 99 -1.60 -5.12 7.51
CA GLU A 99 -2.72 -6.03 7.64
C GLU A 99 -4.03 -5.28 7.48
N VAL A 100 -4.99 -5.86 6.78
CA VAL A 100 -6.27 -5.24 6.44
C VAL A 100 -7.43 -6.07 6.98
N ASP A 101 -8.35 -5.44 7.72
CA ASP A 101 -9.53 -6.08 8.33
C ASP A 101 -10.83 -5.29 7.99
N PRO A 102 -11.82 -5.89 7.30
CA PRO A 102 -11.81 -7.26 6.78
C PRO A 102 -10.80 -7.43 5.65
N ALA A 103 -10.33 -8.68 5.46
CA ALA A 103 -9.40 -9.02 4.40
C ALA A 103 -9.98 -8.65 3.02
N ILE A 104 -9.28 -7.77 2.28
CA ILE A 104 -9.66 -7.37 0.93
C ILE A 104 -9.05 -8.35 -0.05
N THR A 105 -9.87 -9.23 -0.63
CA THR A 105 -9.45 -10.33 -1.55
C THR A 105 -8.70 -9.85 -2.81
N TRP A 106 -8.78 -8.55 -3.11
CA TRP A 106 -8.23 -7.94 -4.33
C TRP A 106 -6.78 -7.45 -4.17
N LEU A 107 -6.23 -7.48 -2.96
CA LEU A 107 -4.83 -7.12 -2.70
C LEU A 107 -3.88 -8.19 -3.23
N LEU A 108 -2.71 -7.76 -3.71
CA LEU A 108 -1.69 -8.63 -4.30
C LEU A 108 -0.43 -8.65 -3.44
N ASP A 109 -0.03 -9.85 -3.02
CA ASP A 109 1.22 -10.05 -2.27
C ASP A 109 2.45 -9.77 -3.15
N GLU A 110 2.39 -10.17 -4.42
CA GLU A 110 3.50 -10.10 -5.39
C GLU A 110 3.52 -8.78 -6.17
N SER A 111 3.18 -7.65 -5.53
CA SER A 111 3.21 -6.33 -6.15
C SER A 111 4.63 -5.80 -6.36
N ASN A 112 4.84 -4.95 -7.37
CA ASN A 112 6.08 -4.18 -7.51
C ASN A 112 6.06 -3.04 -6.48
N LYS A 113 7.05 -3.00 -5.61
CA LYS A 113 7.13 -2.06 -4.48
C LYS A 113 8.26 -1.06 -4.71
N GLU A 114 7.96 0.23 -4.60
CA GLU A 114 8.92 1.32 -4.72
C GLU A 114 8.84 2.21 -3.48
N LEU A 115 9.98 2.43 -2.84
CA LEU A 115 10.08 3.36 -1.72
C LEU A 115 10.31 4.78 -2.27
N VAL A 116 9.42 5.69 -1.91
CA VAL A 116 9.47 7.10 -2.29
C VAL A 116 9.67 7.94 -1.04
N GLU A 117 10.88 8.49 -0.92
CA GLU A 117 11.23 9.40 0.17
C GLU A 117 11.00 10.86 -0.24
N GLY A 118 10.29 11.59 0.61
CA GLY A 118 10.12 13.03 0.49
C GLY A 118 10.51 13.75 1.78
N GLU A 119 10.60 15.08 1.73
CA GLU A 119 11.07 15.89 2.88
C GLU A 119 10.28 15.67 4.18
N ARG A 120 8.98 15.35 4.08
CA ARG A 120 8.07 15.24 5.23
C ARG A 120 7.32 13.91 5.30
N THR A 121 7.46 13.09 4.29
CA THR A 121 6.65 11.90 4.09
C THR A 121 7.50 10.83 3.45
N ILE A 122 7.41 9.63 3.98
CA ILE A 122 7.91 8.42 3.32
C ILE A 122 6.71 7.62 2.85
N SER A 123 6.80 7.04 1.64
CA SER A 123 5.73 6.23 1.08
C SER A 123 6.28 4.98 0.42
N LEU A 124 5.59 3.86 0.58
CA LEU A 124 5.76 2.67 -0.24
C LEU A 124 4.64 2.66 -1.28
N GLU A 125 5.00 2.83 -2.55
CA GLU A 125 4.08 2.72 -3.68
C GLU A 125 4.13 1.31 -4.25
N GLU A 126 2.98 0.68 -4.33
CA GLU A 126 2.81 -0.64 -4.91
C GLU A 126 2.08 -0.54 -6.25
N SER A 127 2.59 -1.25 -7.25
CA SER A 127 2.02 -1.29 -8.59
C SER A 127 2.07 -2.70 -9.17
N TYR A 128 1.22 -2.99 -10.15
CA TYR A 128 1.25 -4.26 -10.85
C TYR A 128 1.15 -4.05 -12.36
N THR A 129 1.67 -5.01 -13.13
CA THR A 129 1.71 -4.91 -14.59
C THR A 129 0.29 -4.90 -15.16
N PRO A 130 -0.12 -3.86 -15.91
CA PRO A 130 -1.43 -3.83 -16.55
C PRO A 130 -1.63 -4.95 -17.57
N ASN A 131 -2.87 -5.38 -17.74
CA ASN A 131 -3.31 -6.46 -18.63
C ASN A 131 -2.76 -7.86 -18.28
N SER A 132 -2.30 -8.06 -17.05
CA SER A 132 -1.85 -9.36 -16.56
C SER A 132 -2.96 -10.10 -15.79
N PRO A 133 -2.95 -11.44 -15.76
CA PRO A 133 -3.81 -12.24 -14.90
C PRO A 133 -3.72 -11.84 -13.42
N HIS A 134 -4.84 -11.83 -12.70
CA HIS A 134 -4.78 -11.77 -11.25
C HIS A 134 -4.22 -13.10 -10.70
N PRO A 135 -3.16 -13.11 -9.87
CA PRO A 135 -2.49 -14.31 -9.38
C PRO A 135 -3.43 -15.32 -8.71
N ASN A 136 -4.38 -14.81 -7.92
CA ASN A 136 -5.29 -15.64 -7.11
C ASN A 136 -6.71 -15.73 -7.68
N LEU A 137 -7.02 -15.04 -8.78
CA LEU A 137 -8.37 -14.96 -9.35
C LEU A 137 -8.29 -15.08 -10.87
N GLU A 138 -8.20 -16.31 -11.35
CA GLU A 138 -7.86 -16.63 -12.73
C GLU A 138 -8.83 -16.04 -13.76
N GLU A 139 -10.06 -15.75 -13.39
CA GLU A 139 -11.09 -15.16 -14.24
C GLU A 139 -10.89 -13.65 -14.49
N TYR A 140 -10.00 -12.99 -13.76
CA TYR A 140 -9.75 -11.55 -13.87
C TYR A 140 -8.39 -11.21 -14.47
N VAL A 141 -8.38 -10.06 -15.14
CA VAL A 141 -7.20 -9.33 -15.62
C VAL A 141 -7.11 -8.02 -14.85
N ILE A 142 -5.90 -7.65 -14.45
CA ILE A 142 -5.62 -6.39 -13.77
C ILE A 142 -5.52 -5.27 -14.80
N ASP A 143 -6.45 -4.32 -14.78
CA ASP A 143 -6.42 -3.13 -15.65
C ASP A 143 -5.52 -2.04 -15.05
N TYR A 144 -5.64 -1.86 -13.73
CA TYR A 144 -4.90 -0.86 -12.96
C TYR A 144 -4.76 -1.33 -11.51
N TYR A 145 -3.56 -1.19 -10.97
CA TYR A 145 -3.27 -1.51 -9.58
C TYR A 145 -2.30 -0.45 -9.04
N LYS A 146 -2.76 0.30 -8.03
CA LYS A 146 -1.90 1.21 -7.27
C LYS A 146 -2.31 1.26 -5.82
N ILE A 147 -1.37 1.04 -4.91
CA ILE A 147 -1.54 1.22 -3.46
C ILE A 147 -0.41 2.11 -2.96
N ILE A 148 -0.71 3.02 -2.05
CA ILE A 148 0.27 3.91 -1.43
C ILE A 148 0.11 3.81 0.07
N ASN A 149 1.13 3.27 0.73
CA ASN A 149 1.29 3.27 2.18
C ASN A 149 2.22 4.43 2.55
N SER A 150 1.78 5.38 3.37
CA SER A 150 2.56 6.58 3.67
C SER A 150 2.54 6.95 5.15
N LEU A 151 3.67 7.47 5.61
CA LEU A 151 3.89 7.96 6.97
C LEU A 151 4.42 9.40 6.92
N ASN A 152 3.74 10.30 7.62
CA ASN A 152 4.25 11.66 7.82
C ASN A 152 5.22 11.72 9.00
N LEU A 153 6.46 12.08 8.71
CA LEU A 153 7.60 12.02 9.64
C LEU A 153 7.47 13.00 10.81
N PHE A 154 6.71 14.09 10.65
CA PHE A 154 6.58 15.15 11.64
C PHE A 154 5.33 15.01 12.52
N THR A 155 4.25 14.51 11.94
CA THR A 155 2.96 14.42 12.63
C THR A 155 2.65 13.03 13.16
N GLY A 156 3.43 12.02 12.76
CA GLY A 156 3.16 10.62 13.10
C GLY A 156 1.87 10.10 12.47
N LYS A 157 1.33 10.77 11.43
CA LYS A 157 0.09 10.35 10.78
C LYS A 157 0.38 9.35 9.67
N GLY A 158 -0.25 8.19 9.76
CA GLY A 158 -0.25 7.17 8.73
C GLY A 158 -1.43 7.32 7.78
N ARG A 159 -1.24 6.91 6.53
CA ARG A 159 -2.28 6.85 5.50
C ARG A 159 -2.01 5.67 4.59
N ILE A 160 -3.07 4.96 4.23
CA ILE A 160 -3.07 4.01 3.12
C ILE A 160 -4.19 4.40 2.16
N GLU A 161 -3.88 4.38 0.88
CA GLU A 161 -4.89 4.51 -0.18
C GLU A 161 -4.59 3.55 -1.30
N GLY A 162 -5.63 3.06 -1.96
CA GLY A 162 -5.45 2.14 -3.06
C GLY A 162 -6.62 2.12 -4.02
N ASN A 163 -6.30 1.82 -5.27
CA ASN A 163 -7.23 1.71 -6.37
C ASN A 163 -6.86 0.47 -7.20
N ILE A 164 -7.83 -0.43 -7.35
CA ILE A 164 -7.64 -1.72 -8.01
C ILE A 164 -8.79 -1.91 -8.98
N PHE A 165 -8.47 -1.93 -10.27
CA PHE A 165 -9.44 -2.10 -11.34
C PHE A 165 -9.13 -3.38 -12.10
N MET A 166 -10.15 -4.23 -12.26
CA MET A 166 -10.01 -5.48 -13.00
C MET A 166 -11.13 -5.66 -14.02
N SER A 167 -10.85 -6.46 -15.04
CA SER A 167 -11.79 -6.85 -16.09
C SER A 167 -11.81 -8.36 -16.25
N GLY A 168 -12.95 -8.91 -16.67
CA GLY A 168 -13.09 -10.35 -16.86
C GLY A 168 -12.41 -10.88 -18.12
N LYS A 169 -11.78 -12.06 -18.02
CA LYS A 169 -11.24 -12.81 -19.17
C LYS A 169 -12.38 -13.46 -19.95
N GLU A 170 -12.88 -12.76 -20.97
CA GLU A 170 -13.73 -13.32 -22.04
C GLU A 170 -15.01 -14.10 -21.63
N ILE A 171 -15.46 -14.00 -20.38
CA ILE A 171 -16.73 -14.58 -19.93
C ILE A 171 -17.85 -13.56 -20.15
N LYS A 172 -18.82 -13.88 -21.01
CA LYS A 172 -20.06 -13.09 -21.14
C LYS A 172 -20.74 -13.01 -19.76
N ASN A 173 -20.91 -11.79 -19.25
CA ASN A 173 -21.55 -11.43 -17.98
C ASN A 173 -20.67 -11.48 -16.71
N LEU A 174 -19.35 -11.71 -16.80
CA LEU A 174 -18.50 -11.48 -15.63
C LEU A 174 -18.45 -9.99 -15.32
N LYS A 175 -18.74 -9.63 -14.08
CA LYS A 175 -18.73 -8.22 -13.66
C LYS A 175 -17.28 -7.76 -13.48
N SER A 176 -16.98 -6.51 -13.81
CA SER A 176 -15.63 -5.95 -13.69
C SER A 176 -15.49 -5.21 -12.35
N PRO A 177 -14.89 -5.83 -11.32
CA PRO A 177 -14.77 -5.19 -10.02
C PRO A 177 -13.81 -4.00 -10.10
N LYS A 178 -14.24 -2.89 -9.48
CA LYS A 178 -13.43 -1.71 -9.21
C LYS A 178 -13.47 -1.47 -7.71
N VAL A 179 -12.29 -1.33 -7.12
CA VAL A 179 -12.09 -1.17 -5.68
C VAL A 179 -11.33 0.11 -5.45
N SER A 180 -11.78 0.90 -4.48
CA SER A 180 -11.06 2.07 -3.98
C SER A 180 -11.10 2.08 -2.46
N PHE A 181 -10.00 2.38 -1.80
CA PHE A 181 -9.97 2.48 -0.35
C PHE A 181 -9.06 3.59 0.13
N LEU A 182 -9.41 4.12 1.30
CA LEU A 182 -8.64 5.15 1.99
C LEU A 182 -8.82 4.97 3.49
N ALA A 183 -7.70 4.80 4.21
CA ALA A 183 -7.66 4.82 5.66
C ALA A 183 -6.57 5.78 6.17
N ARG A 184 -6.82 6.38 7.33
CA ARG A 184 -5.91 7.32 8.00
C ARG A 184 -5.90 7.05 9.50
N GLY A 185 -4.81 7.41 10.15
CA GLY A 185 -4.65 7.13 11.57
C GLY A 185 -3.38 7.72 12.15
N GLN A 186 -3.06 7.26 13.35
CA GLN A 186 -1.88 7.69 14.10
C GLN A 186 -0.91 6.52 14.21
N CYS A 187 0.37 6.87 14.18
CA CYS A 187 1.48 5.95 14.31
C CYS A 187 2.23 6.27 15.60
N GLY A 188 2.73 5.23 16.24
CA GLY A 188 3.56 5.35 17.42
C GLY A 188 4.42 4.12 17.65
N PRO A 189 5.25 4.12 18.71
CA PRO A 189 6.10 2.99 19.04
C PRO A 189 5.25 1.74 19.25
N ALA A 190 5.59 0.66 18.54
CA ALA A 190 4.95 -0.63 18.71
C ALA A 190 5.34 -1.19 20.09
N LYS A 191 4.32 -1.56 20.89
CA LYS A 191 4.53 -2.18 22.20
C LYS A 191 3.84 -3.52 22.21
N LYS A 192 4.62 -4.58 22.41
CA LYS A 192 4.09 -5.92 22.60
C LYS A 192 3.21 -5.95 23.86
N LYS A 193 1.95 -6.33 23.70
CA LYS A 193 0.98 -6.38 24.81
C LYS A 193 1.05 -7.69 25.60
N TYR A 194 1.66 -8.75 25.05
CA TYR A 194 1.73 -10.10 25.62
C TYR A 194 3.11 -10.74 25.43
#